data_AF-A0A4S8YL59-F1
#
_entry.id   AF-A0A4S8YL59-F1
#
_cell.length_a   1.000
_cell.length_b   1.000
_cell.length_c   1.000
_cell.angle_alpha   90.00
_cell.angle_beta   90.00
_cell.angle_gamma   90.00
#
_symmetry.space_group_name_H-M   'P 1'
#
loop_
_entity.id
_entity.type
_entity.pdbx_description
1 polymer ?
#
loop_
_entity_poly.entity_id
_entity_poly.type
_entity_poly.pdbx_seq_one_letter_code
_entity_poly.pdbx_strand_id
1 'polypeptide(L)'
;MVLFRVIRDVLLMSASSSAFVSNNWAGGAHSDNGRITKASADLVVPECKVGTPAYKTVDYSLSGWVGIDGLTCNNVVLQAGFSCYATEMENGTTTATYSAWTEWFPSPQQQLSDFAIHAGDTINIQIVADSKISGYTLLHNRRTGQKTHTPYTNQTTPLCLDNAEWVIESHLTFAKFGLDGQRTAGYSPFKFEHASWTTKGGQKHLAQKADMFNMVQNGTEVAEATYKKAGSFVVNDVTPADFASTDY
;
A
#
# COMPACT_ATOMS: atom_id res chain seq x y z
N MET A 1 10.40 16.52 1.63
CA MET A 1 9.41 15.76 0.84
C MET A 1 10.13 14.57 0.26
N VAL A 2 10.15 13.46 0.98
CA VAL A 2 10.90 12.27 0.55
C VAL A 2 9.97 11.41 -0.31
N LEU A 3 10.43 11.10 -1.53
CA LEU A 3 9.73 10.27 -2.50
C LEU A 3 9.87 8.79 -2.10
N PHE A 4 8.95 8.29 -1.28
CA PHE A 4 8.80 6.87 -0.96
C PHE A 4 7.51 6.35 -1.59
N ARG A 5 7.51 6.10 -2.90
CA ARG A 5 6.29 5.67 -3.62
C ARG A 5 6.56 4.65 -4.71
N VAL A 6 7.72 4.04 -4.64
CA VAL A 6 8.23 3.11 -5.64
C VAL A 6 9.12 2.12 -4.92
N ILE A 7 9.05 0.83 -5.28
CA ILE A 7 10.02 -0.15 -4.82
C ILE A 7 11.40 0.20 -5.36
N ARG A 8 12.32 0.53 -4.45
CA ARG A 8 13.71 0.90 -4.79
C ARG A 8 14.68 -0.26 -4.72
N ASP A 9 14.39 -1.28 -3.94
CA ASP A 9 15.26 -2.45 -3.78
C ASP A 9 14.43 -3.74 -3.79
N VAL A 10 14.63 -4.56 -4.83
CA VAL A 10 14.22 -5.96 -4.83
C VAL A 10 15.34 -6.74 -4.14
N LEU A 11 15.16 -7.13 -2.88
CA LEU A 11 16.10 -8.06 -2.24
C LEU A 11 15.75 -9.47 -2.75
N LEU A 12 16.51 -9.98 -3.72
CA LEU A 12 16.38 -11.38 -4.11
C LEU A 12 17.04 -12.27 -3.03
N MET A 13 16.22 -13.14 -2.43
CA MET A 13 16.50 -14.48 -1.84
C MET A 13 16.22 -14.67 -0.34
N SER A 14 15.37 -15.66 -0.04
CA SER A 14 15.65 -16.68 0.99
C SER A 14 15.18 -18.06 0.49
N ALA A 15 15.81 -19.13 0.98
CA ALA A 15 15.92 -20.46 0.35
C ALA A 15 14.68 -21.38 0.44
N SER A 16 13.47 -20.83 0.45
CA SER A 16 12.24 -21.62 0.38
C SER A 16 11.11 -20.83 -0.26
N SER A 17 10.93 -21.08 -1.56
CA SER A 17 10.07 -20.38 -2.52
C SER A 17 10.64 -19.07 -3.06
N SER A 18 10.46 -18.85 -4.36
CA SER A 18 10.90 -17.69 -5.15
C SER A 18 10.14 -16.39 -4.80
N ALA A 19 9.96 -16.10 -3.52
CA ALA A 19 9.16 -14.98 -3.05
C ALA A 19 9.95 -13.67 -3.20
N PHE A 20 9.40 -12.77 -4.02
CA PHE A 20 9.76 -11.36 -4.03
C PHE A 20 9.61 -10.78 -2.61
N VAL A 21 10.52 -9.89 -2.18
CA VAL A 21 10.39 -9.11 -0.94
C VAL A 21 10.75 -7.65 -1.22
N SER A 22 10.12 -6.74 -0.47
CA SER A 22 10.35 -5.29 -0.55
C SER A 22 10.78 -4.73 0.80
N ASN A 23 11.51 -3.61 0.81
CA ASN A 23 11.94 -2.96 2.04
C ASN A 23 10.89 -2.01 2.66
N ASN A 24 9.80 -1.72 1.95
CA ASN A 24 8.75 -0.82 2.43
C ASN A 24 7.33 -1.28 2.08
N TRP A 25 7.15 -2.27 1.20
CA TRP A 25 5.84 -2.78 0.79
C TRP A 25 5.64 -4.25 1.16
N ALA A 26 4.40 -4.64 1.43
CA ALA A 26 3.95 -6.04 1.44
C ALA A 26 2.55 -6.14 0.82
N GLY A 27 2.22 -7.27 0.21
CA GLY A 27 0.90 -7.49 -0.35
C GLY A 27 0.95 -8.37 -1.59
N GLY A 28 0.24 -7.95 -2.64
CA GLY A 28 0.22 -8.63 -3.93
C GLY A 28 0.61 -7.71 -5.07
N ALA A 29 1.40 -8.20 -6.02
CA ALA A 29 1.70 -7.50 -7.27
C ALA A 29 1.72 -8.47 -8.45
N HIS A 30 1.06 -8.09 -9.53
CA HIS A 30 1.01 -8.85 -10.78
C HIS A 30 1.66 -8.06 -11.91
N SER A 31 2.34 -8.74 -12.83
CA SER A 31 2.95 -8.12 -14.01
C SER A 31 2.38 -8.70 -15.31
N ASP A 32 1.93 -7.82 -16.22
CA ASP A 32 1.36 -8.22 -17.51
C ASP A 32 1.85 -7.35 -18.70
N ASN A 33 3.11 -6.91 -18.67
CA ASN A 33 3.87 -6.32 -19.79
C ASN A 33 3.06 -5.33 -20.66
N GLY A 34 2.61 -4.23 -20.08
CA GLY A 34 1.95 -3.13 -20.77
C GLY A 34 0.47 -3.32 -21.09
N ARG A 35 -0.18 -4.36 -20.53
CA ARG A 35 -1.58 -4.67 -20.82
C ARG A 35 -2.55 -4.29 -19.71
N ILE A 36 -2.09 -3.90 -18.53
CA ILE A 36 -2.94 -3.66 -17.36
C ILE A 36 -3.65 -2.32 -17.51
N THR A 37 -4.98 -2.34 -17.56
CA THR A 37 -5.81 -1.12 -17.67
C THR A 37 -6.63 -0.85 -16.42
N LYS A 38 -6.70 -1.82 -15.50
CA LYS A 38 -7.41 -1.64 -14.23
C LYS A 38 -6.80 -2.50 -13.13
N ALA A 39 -6.72 -1.94 -11.94
CA ALA A 39 -6.48 -2.66 -10.69
C ALA A 39 -7.60 -2.33 -9.68
N SER A 40 -8.04 -3.30 -8.89
CA SER A 40 -9.10 -3.09 -7.90
C SER A 40 -9.02 -4.07 -6.74
N ALA A 41 -9.41 -3.63 -5.55
CA ALA A 41 -9.72 -4.50 -4.41
C ALA A 41 -10.79 -3.86 -3.53
N ASP A 42 -11.45 -4.69 -2.73
CA ASP A 42 -12.12 -4.28 -1.50
C ASP A 42 -11.09 -4.41 -0.36
N LEU A 43 -10.71 -3.27 0.23
CA LEU A 43 -9.75 -3.23 1.31
C LEU A 43 -10.47 -2.95 2.63
N VAL A 44 -10.37 -3.88 3.57
CA VAL A 44 -10.89 -3.68 4.94
C VAL A 44 -9.90 -2.82 5.71
N VAL A 45 -10.39 -1.71 6.25
CA VAL A 45 -9.60 -0.75 7.03
C VAL A 45 -9.23 -1.41 8.36
N PRO A 46 -7.94 -1.52 8.70
CA PRO A 46 -7.53 -2.18 9.93
C PRO A 46 -7.81 -1.29 11.15
N GLU A 47 -7.72 -1.88 12.33
CA GLU A 47 -7.42 -1.13 13.55
C GLU A 47 -5.93 -0.76 13.54
N CYS A 48 -5.63 0.53 13.54
CA CYS A 48 -4.28 1.08 13.62
C CYS A 48 -3.91 1.39 15.07
N LYS A 49 -2.65 1.14 15.44
CA LYS A 49 -2.10 1.35 16.78
C LYS A 49 -0.64 1.78 16.70
N VAL A 50 -0.09 2.20 17.84
CA VAL A 50 1.33 2.50 17.99
C VAL A 50 2.15 1.28 17.58
N GLY A 51 3.19 1.51 16.78
CA GLY A 51 4.05 0.47 16.25
C GLY A 51 5.08 -0.06 17.24
N THR A 52 5.87 -1.04 16.79
CA THR A 52 6.99 -1.59 17.56
C THR A 52 8.31 -1.09 16.99
N PRO A 53 9.23 -0.54 17.80
CA PRO A 53 9.07 -0.27 19.23
C PRO A 53 8.22 1.00 19.46
N ALA A 54 7.56 1.07 20.61
CA ALA A 54 6.70 2.19 20.98
C ALA A 54 7.50 3.35 21.58
N TYR A 55 7.20 4.56 21.13
CA TYR A 55 7.80 5.81 21.60
C TYR A 55 6.70 6.84 21.80
N LYS A 56 6.75 7.53 22.93
CA LYS A 56 5.83 8.62 23.26
C LYS A 56 6.07 9.83 22.39
N THR A 57 5.00 10.52 22.04
CA THR A 57 4.97 11.77 21.24
C THR A 57 5.58 11.63 19.84
N VAL A 58 5.68 10.40 19.33
CA VAL A 58 6.15 10.07 17.97
C VAL A 58 4.97 9.59 17.14
N ASP A 59 4.88 10.09 15.91
CA ASP A 59 3.86 9.67 14.96
C ASP A 59 4.28 8.39 14.22
N TYR A 60 3.35 7.46 14.17
CA TYR A 60 3.43 6.23 13.39
C TYR A 60 2.46 6.31 12.23
N SER A 61 2.84 5.76 11.09
CA SER A 61 1.97 5.70 9.91
C SER A 61 2.11 4.40 9.15
N LEU A 62 1.05 4.07 8.41
CA LEU A 62 1.05 2.98 7.44
C LEU A 62 -0.05 3.24 6.41
N SER A 63 0.24 2.98 5.14
CA SER A 63 -0.75 3.10 4.07
C SER A 63 -1.24 1.73 3.61
N GLY A 64 -2.49 1.66 3.12
CA GLY A 64 -2.99 0.54 2.33
C GLY A 64 -3.64 1.07 1.05
N TRP A 65 -3.25 0.52 -0.11
CA TRP A 65 -3.64 1.09 -1.40
C TRP A 65 -3.65 0.06 -2.55
N VAL A 66 -4.24 0.49 -3.67
CA VAL A 66 -4.26 -0.23 -4.94
C VAL A 66 -3.67 0.67 -6.02
N GLY A 67 -2.88 0.11 -6.93
CA GLY A 67 -2.15 0.88 -7.95
C GLY A 67 -1.97 0.16 -9.28
N ILE A 68 -1.52 0.95 -10.26
CA ILE A 68 -0.93 0.51 -11.52
C ILE A 68 0.46 1.15 -11.63
N ASP A 69 1.47 0.32 -11.94
CA ASP A 69 2.90 0.64 -12.03
C ASP A 69 3.56 0.99 -10.67
N GLY A 70 4.87 1.27 -10.65
CA GLY A 70 5.63 1.52 -9.41
C GLY A 70 6.48 0.35 -8.94
N LEU A 71 6.35 -0.82 -9.58
CA LEU A 71 7.20 -2.00 -9.37
C LEU A 71 8.29 -2.12 -10.45
N THR A 72 7.97 -2.63 -11.65
CA THR A 72 8.95 -2.75 -12.74
C THR A 72 9.07 -1.43 -13.50
N CYS A 73 7.97 -0.68 -13.57
CA CYS A 73 7.93 0.70 -14.07
C CYS A 73 8.05 1.67 -12.89
N ASN A 74 9.27 1.97 -12.49
CA ASN A 74 9.57 2.49 -11.15
C ASN A 74 9.66 4.03 -11.07
N ASN A 75 9.14 4.75 -12.06
CA ASN A 75 9.15 6.21 -12.09
C ASN A 75 7.74 6.83 -12.07
N VAL A 76 6.70 6.00 -12.06
CA VAL A 76 5.29 6.38 -12.14
C VAL A 76 4.45 5.37 -11.39
N VAL A 77 3.40 5.83 -10.73
CA VAL A 77 2.33 4.97 -10.22
C VAL A 77 1.04 5.78 -10.19
N LEU A 78 -0.05 5.22 -10.72
CA LEU A 78 -1.39 5.72 -10.49
C LEU A 78 -2.00 4.89 -9.37
N GLN A 79 -2.36 5.52 -8.26
CA GLN A 79 -2.73 4.81 -7.04
C GLN A 79 -3.72 5.59 -6.19
N ALA A 80 -4.46 4.85 -5.37
CA ALA A 80 -5.33 5.43 -4.36
C ALA A 80 -5.52 4.48 -3.19
N GLY A 81 -5.83 5.04 -2.03
CA GLY A 81 -6.01 4.27 -0.82
C GLY A 81 -6.22 5.15 0.39
N PHE A 82 -5.75 4.66 1.52
CA PHE A 82 -5.82 5.39 2.77
C PHE A 82 -4.54 5.17 3.59
N SER A 83 -4.29 6.10 4.49
CA SER A 83 -3.25 6.01 5.50
C SER A 83 -3.89 5.98 6.89
N CYS A 84 -3.31 5.21 7.79
CA CYS A 84 -3.60 5.31 9.20
C CYS A 84 -2.42 5.94 9.93
N TYR A 85 -2.72 6.69 10.98
CA TYR A 85 -1.74 7.35 11.83
C TYR A 85 -2.04 7.01 13.28
N ALA A 86 -1.00 6.76 14.08
CA ALA A 86 -1.14 6.49 15.50
C ALA A 86 -0.04 7.20 16.30
N THR A 87 -0.39 7.68 17.49
CA THR A 87 0.54 8.38 18.40
C THR A 87 0.25 7.96 19.83
N GLU A 88 1.28 7.72 20.63
CA GLU A 88 1.15 7.61 22.09
C GLU A 88 1.45 8.96 22.74
N MET A 89 0.55 9.47 23.56
CA MET A 89 0.73 10.72 24.30
C MET A 89 1.53 10.49 25.59
N GLU A 90 2.07 11.55 26.18
CA GLU A 90 2.91 11.45 27.39
C GLU A 90 2.21 10.74 28.57
N ASN A 91 0.89 10.94 28.68
CA ASN A 91 0.02 10.34 29.68
C ASN A 91 -0.36 8.87 29.40
N GLY A 92 0.18 8.25 28.34
CA GLY A 92 -0.09 6.86 27.94
C GLY A 92 -1.35 6.67 27.08
N THR A 93 -2.07 7.75 26.74
CA THR A 93 -3.23 7.65 25.84
C THR A 93 -2.77 7.48 24.40
N THR A 94 -3.34 6.52 23.68
CA THR A 94 -3.08 6.32 22.24
C THR A 94 -4.18 6.94 21.38
N THR A 95 -3.80 7.57 20.27
CA THR A 95 -4.73 8.03 19.22
C THR A 95 -4.55 7.20 17.95
N ALA A 96 -5.62 7.10 17.16
CA ALA A 96 -5.58 6.54 15.81
C ALA A 96 -6.49 7.35 14.88
N THR A 97 -5.97 7.78 13.73
CA THR A 97 -6.71 8.52 12.71
C THR A 97 -6.48 7.93 11.32
N TYR A 98 -7.36 8.26 10.37
CA TYR A 98 -7.32 7.72 9.01
C TYR A 98 -7.55 8.86 8.02
N SER A 99 -6.84 8.84 6.89
CA SER A 99 -7.11 9.76 5.78
C SER A 99 -7.07 9.04 4.43
N ALA A 100 -8.00 9.41 3.56
CA ALA A 100 -8.11 8.87 2.21
C ALA A 100 -7.33 9.72 1.22
N TRP A 101 -6.81 9.11 0.16
CA TRP A 101 -6.00 9.82 -0.82
C TRP A 101 -5.97 9.16 -2.19
N THR A 102 -5.51 9.95 -3.16
CA THR A 102 -5.27 9.53 -4.54
C THR A 102 -4.04 10.23 -5.12
N GLU A 103 -3.37 9.60 -6.08
CA GLU A 103 -2.11 10.09 -6.61
C GLU A 103 -1.79 9.57 -8.01
N TRP A 104 -1.21 10.45 -8.82
CA TRP A 104 -0.42 10.09 -10.01
C TRP A 104 1.03 10.53 -9.76
N PHE A 105 1.83 9.62 -9.22
CA PHE A 105 3.23 9.88 -8.92
C PHE A 105 4.00 10.13 -10.24
N PRO A 106 4.95 11.09 -10.31
CA PRO A 106 5.60 11.81 -9.20
C PRO A 106 4.89 13.08 -8.70
N SER A 107 3.68 13.38 -9.18
CA SER A 107 2.90 14.51 -8.62
C SER A 107 2.56 14.24 -7.16
N PRO A 108 2.44 15.27 -6.31
CA PRO A 108 2.07 15.08 -4.91
C PRO A 108 0.72 14.38 -4.74
N GLN A 109 0.64 13.50 -3.75
CA GLN A 109 -0.60 12.90 -3.24
C GLN A 109 -1.65 13.96 -2.92
N GLN A 110 -2.90 13.70 -3.35
CA GLN A 110 -4.07 14.52 -3.07
C GLN A 110 -4.89 13.88 -1.96
N GLN A 111 -5.13 14.62 -0.87
CA GLN A 111 -6.00 14.16 0.21
C GLN A 111 -7.48 14.29 -0.21
N LEU A 112 -8.28 13.29 0.16
CA LEU A 112 -9.71 13.24 -0.10
C LEU A 112 -10.45 13.56 1.22
N SER A 113 -10.38 14.81 1.67
CA SER A 113 -10.80 15.23 3.02
C SER A 113 -12.28 14.96 3.35
N ASP A 114 -13.16 14.92 2.34
CA ASP A 114 -14.59 14.65 2.53
C ASP A 114 -14.95 13.15 2.52
N PHE A 115 -13.97 12.27 2.32
CA PHE A 115 -14.15 10.82 2.31
C PHE A 115 -13.78 10.24 3.68
N ALA A 116 -14.78 9.99 4.51
CA ALA A 116 -14.57 9.51 5.86
C ALA A 116 -14.18 8.03 5.88
N ILE A 117 -13.16 7.71 6.69
CA ILE A 117 -12.61 6.37 6.86
C ILE A 117 -12.52 6.06 8.35
N HIS A 118 -12.96 4.86 8.72
CA HIS A 118 -12.79 4.32 10.07
C HIS A 118 -12.37 2.85 10.00
N ALA A 119 -11.74 2.37 11.06
CA ALA A 119 -11.47 0.94 11.23
C ALA A 119 -12.74 0.10 11.01
N GLY A 120 -12.59 -1.03 10.33
CA GLY A 120 -13.69 -1.93 9.96
C GLY A 120 -14.48 -1.52 8.71
N ASP A 121 -14.26 -0.32 8.15
CA ASP A 121 -14.82 0.03 6.85
C ASP A 121 -14.30 -0.91 5.76
N THR A 122 -15.13 -1.17 4.74
CA THR A 122 -14.69 -1.81 3.50
C THR A 122 -14.66 -0.76 2.40
N ILE A 123 -13.45 -0.42 1.94
CA ILE A 123 -13.25 0.55 0.87
C ILE A 123 -13.02 -0.19 -0.43
N ASN A 124 -13.97 -0.09 -1.37
CA ASN A 124 -13.73 -0.52 -2.73
C ASN A 124 -12.85 0.52 -3.43
N ILE A 125 -11.66 0.11 -3.84
CA ILE A 125 -10.70 0.94 -4.56
C ILE A 125 -10.62 0.44 -6.00
N GLN A 126 -10.68 1.36 -6.96
CA GLN A 126 -10.49 1.07 -8.38
C GLN A 126 -9.54 2.09 -8.99
N ILE A 127 -8.55 1.59 -9.70
CA ILE A 127 -7.60 2.35 -10.48
C ILE A 127 -7.83 1.98 -11.93
N VAL A 128 -8.08 2.98 -12.78
CA VAL A 128 -8.36 2.76 -14.20
C VAL A 128 -7.44 3.64 -15.03
N ALA A 129 -6.72 3.03 -15.96
CA ALA A 129 -5.91 3.72 -16.96
C ALA A 129 -6.65 3.70 -18.31
N ASP A 130 -7.12 4.88 -18.74
CA ASP A 130 -7.73 5.06 -20.06
C ASP A 130 -6.65 5.12 -21.16
N SER A 131 -5.47 5.64 -20.80
CA SER A 131 -4.27 5.64 -21.63
C SER A 131 -3.03 5.65 -20.74
N LYS A 132 -1.83 5.73 -21.33
CA LYS A 132 -0.60 5.91 -20.56
C LYS A 132 -0.52 7.25 -19.83
N ILE A 133 -1.33 8.25 -20.21
CA ILE A 133 -1.27 9.62 -19.65
C ILE A 133 -2.63 10.11 -19.13
N SER A 134 -3.61 9.22 -19.03
CA SER A 134 -4.95 9.53 -18.55
C SER A 134 -5.61 8.33 -17.89
N GLY A 135 -6.50 8.59 -16.95
CA GLY A 135 -7.20 7.58 -16.19
C GLY A 135 -7.98 8.20 -15.05
N TYR A 136 -8.40 7.39 -14.10
CA TYR A 136 -9.06 7.88 -12.90
C TYR A 136 -8.89 6.90 -11.74
N THR A 137 -9.12 7.43 -10.55
CA THR A 137 -9.23 6.64 -9.32
C THR A 137 -10.64 6.78 -8.76
N LEU A 138 -11.14 5.70 -8.16
CA LEU A 138 -12.43 5.65 -7.50
C LEU A 138 -12.26 4.96 -6.15
N LEU A 139 -12.73 5.62 -5.09
CA LEU A 139 -12.90 5.02 -3.77
C LEU A 139 -14.39 5.00 -3.45
N HIS A 140 -14.87 3.89 -2.89
CA HIS A 140 -16.25 3.77 -2.43
C HIS A 140 -16.25 3.10 -1.05
N ASN A 141 -16.63 3.85 -0.03
CA ASN A 141 -16.81 3.32 1.31
C ASN A 141 -18.15 2.59 1.33
N ARG A 142 -18.12 1.25 1.41
CA ARG A 142 -19.32 0.42 1.33
C ARG A 142 -20.23 0.56 2.56
N ARG A 143 -19.70 0.99 3.71
CA ARG A 143 -20.49 1.22 4.92
C ARG A 143 -21.28 2.53 4.83
N THR A 144 -20.61 3.61 4.42
CA THR A 144 -21.23 4.96 4.39
C THR A 144 -21.90 5.29 3.06
N GLY A 145 -21.56 4.56 1.98
CA GLY A 145 -21.99 4.84 0.62
C GLY A 145 -21.25 6.01 -0.04
N GLN A 146 -20.32 6.67 0.65
CA GLN A 146 -19.52 7.77 0.10
C GLN A 146 -18.64 7.28 -1.04
N LYS A 147 -18.51 8.11 -2.08
CA LYS A 147 -17.73 7.81 -3.28
C LYS A 147 -16.88 9.01 -3.68
N THR A 148 -15.68 8.73 -4.19
CA THR A 148 -14.87 9.71 -4.92
C THR A 148 -14.64 9.22 -6.34
N HIS A 149 -14.42 10.17 -7.25
CA HIS A 149 -14.00 9.90 -8.61
C HIS A 149 -13.06 11.02 -9.04
N THR A 150 -11.76 10.71 -9.11
CA THR A 150 -10.73 11.71 -9.42
C THR A 150 -10.14 11.41 -10.81
N PRO A 151 -10.45 12.22 -11.83
CA PRO A 151 -9.89 12.05 -13.17
C PRO A 151 -8.47 12.64 -13.26
N TYR A 152 -7.63 11.98 -14.06
CA TYR A 152 -6.30 12.42 -14.43
C TYR A 152 -6.22 12.53 -15.95
N THR A 153 -5.76 13.67 -16.44
CA THR A 153 -5.59 13.95 -17.88
C THR A 153 -4.24 14.60 -18.14
N ASN A 154 -3.65 14.35 -19.31
CA ASN A 154 -2.41 14.99 -19.77
C ASN A 154 -1.25 14.88 -18.77
N GLN A 155 -1.11 13.73 -18.13
CA GLN A 155 -0.04 13.50 -17.16
C GLN A 155 1.32 13.43 -17.86
N THR A 156 2.32 14.11 -17.29
CA THR A 156 3.64 14.29 -17.92
C THR A 156 4.53 13.06 -17.81
N THR A 157 4.30 12.23 -16.79
CA THR A 157 5.00 10.96 -16.60
C THR A 157 4.05 9.83 -16.99
N PRO A 158 4.29 9.15 -18.13
CA PRO A 158 3.37 8.13 -18.64
C PRO A 158 3.51 6.81 -17.88
N LEU A 159 2.37 6.15 -17.62
CA LEU A 159 2.29 4.77 -17.16
C LEU A 159 2.93 3.81 -18.18
N CYS A 160 3.55 2.75 -17.68
CA CYS A 160 3.95 1.61 -18.49
C CYS A 160 2.77 0.64 -18.73
N LEU A 161 1.85 0.55 -17.76
CA LEU A 161 0.75 -0.43 -17.71
C LEU A 161 1.25 -1.86 -17.45
N ASP A 162 2.37 -1.98 -16.75
CA ASP A 162 3.08 -3.24 -16.53
C ASP A 162 2.59 -3.96 -15.28
N ASN A 163 2.27 -3.19 -14.22
CA ASN A 163 1.97 -3.77 -12.91
C ASN A 163 0.56 -3.43 -12.43
N ALA A 164 -0.06 -4.35 -11.70
CA ALA A 164 -1.19 -4.08 -10.82
C ALA A 164 -0.78 -4.50 -9.41
N GLU A 165 -0.95 -3.63 -8.44
CA GLU A 165 -0.58 -3.95 -7.06
C GLU A 165 -1.65 -3.59 -6.02
N TRP A 166 -1.63 -4.36 -4.94
CA TRP A 166 -2.51 -4.26 -3.77
C TRP A 166 -1.64 -4.40 -2.54
N VAL A 167 -1.26 -3.29 -1.93
CA VAL A 167 -0.14 -3.29 -0.98
C VAL A 167 -0.47 -2.52 0.29
N ILE A 168 0.23 -2.88 1.35
CA ILE A 168 0.49 -1.99 2.47
C ILE A 168 1.88 -1.39 2.30
N GLU A 169 2.06 -0.16 2.75
CA GLU A 169 3.29 0.59 2.61
C GLU A 169 3.67 1.27 3.92
N SER A 170 4.86 0.94 4.39
CA SER A 170 5.54 1.68 5.45
C SER A 170 6.21 2.92 4.87
N HIS A 171 6.10 4.04 5.57
CA HIS A 171 6.84 5.26 5.25
C HIS A 171 8.24 5.26 5.86
N LEU A 172 8.54 4.26 6.70
CA LEU A 172 9.85 4.06 7.28
C LEU A 172 10.76 3.38 6.26
N THR A 173 11.94 3.95 6.06
CA THR A 173 13.01 3.29 5.33
C THR A 173 14.32 3.34 6.10
N PHE A 174 15.18 2.37 5.82
CA PHE A 174 16.52 2.28 6.39
C PHE A 174 17.52 2.81 5.35
N ALA A 175 17.84 4.10 5.45
CA ALA A 175 18.75 4.77 4.54
C ALA A 175 20.20 4.70 5.05
N LYS A 176 21.16 5.04 4.17
CA LYS A 176 22.60 5.05 4.48
C LYS A 176 22.96 5.89 5.73
N PHE A 177 22.14 6.90 6.05
CA PHE A 177 22.37 7.82 7.17
C PHE A 177 21.41 7.59 8.35
N GLY A 178 20.71 6.45 8.39
CA GLY A 178 19.78 6.10 9.46
C GLY A 178 18.34 5.98 8.97
N LEU A 179 17.41 6.05 9.92
CA LEU A 179 15.97 6.00 9.65
C LEU A 179 15.53 7.24 8.88
N ASP A 180 14.74 7.06 7.84
CA ASP A 180 14.08 8.15 7.13
C ASP A 180 12.58 7.85 7.00
N GLY A 181 11.77 8.89 7.15
CA GLY A 181 10.30 8.82 7.18
C GLY A 181 9.69 8.54 8.57
N GLN A 182 8.37 8.30 8.57
CA GLN A 182 7.59 8.05 9.79
C GLN A 182 7.69 6.58 10.21
N ARG A 183 7.66 6.30 11.52
CA ARG A 183 7.73 4.93 12.04
C ARG A 183 6.50 4.12 11.59
N THR A 184 6.68 2.82 11.33
CA THR A 184 5.59 1.94 10.89
C THR A 184 4.56 1.74 12.00
N ALA A 185 3.29 2.11 11.77
CA ALA A 185 2.21 1.82 12.71
C ALA A 185 1.96 0.32 12.85
N GLY A 186 1.56 -0.13 14.04
CA GLY A 186 1.05 -1.48 14.25
C GLY A 186 -0.40 -1.58 13.78
N TYR A 187 -0.85 -2.78 13.39
CA TYR A 187 -2.18 -2.94 12.79
C TYR A 187 -2.80 -4.32 13.00
N SER A 188 -4.13 -4.38 13.02
CA SER A 188 -4.85 -5.63 12.74
C SER A 188 -4.64 -6.03 11.27
N PRO A 189 -4.60 -7.31 10.88
CA PRO A 189 -4.29 -7.71 9.51
C PRO A 189 -5.12 -6.97 8.45
N PHE A 190 -4.45 -6.38 7.46
CA PHE A 190 -5.14 -5.82 6.29
C PHE A 190 -5.74 -6.95 5.49
N LYS A 191 -7.02 -6.83 5.13
CA LYS A 191 -7.70 -7.84 4.31
C LYS A 191 -7.98 -7.24 2.94
N PHE A 192 -7.36 -7.83 1.94
CA PHE A 192 -7.65 -7.55 0.54
C PHE A 192 -8.62 -8.61 0.03
N GLU A 193 -9.79 -8.17 -0.42
CA GLU A 193 -10.82 -9.01 -1.00
C GLU A 193 -11.11 -8.57 -2.44
N HIS A 194 -11.52 -9.51 -3.29
CA HIS A 194 -11.76 -9.27 -4.71
C HIS A 194 -10.61 -8.56 -5.45
N ALA A 195 -9.37 -8.72 -4.96
CA ALA A 195 -8.16 -8.18 -5.55
C ALA A 195 -8.03 -8.70 -6.99
N SER A 196 -8.03 -7.78 -7.94
CA SER A 196 -8.19 -8.12 -9.35
C SER A 196 -7.60 -7.06 -10.26
N TRP A 197 -7.17 -7.52 -11.43
CA TRP A 197 -6.64 -6.68 -12.49
C TRP A 197 -7.38 -6.98 -13.80
N THR A 198 -7.33 -6.06 -14.75
CA THR A 198 -7.98 -6.21 -16.05
C THR A 198 -7.03 -5.81 -17.17
N THR A 199 -7.05 -6.57 -18.27
CA THR A 199 -6.27 -6.26 -19.47
C THR A 199 -6.99 -5.26 -20.38
N LYS A 200 -6.25 -4.70 -21.34
CA LYS A 200 -6.80 -3.94 -22.48
C LYS A 200 -7.92 -4.66 -23.25
N GLY A 201 -7.96 -6.00 -23.22
CA GLY A 201 -9.03 -6.81 -23.81
C GLY A 201 -10.28 -6.95 -22.95
N GLY A 202 -10.32 -6.32 -21.77
CA GLY A 202 -11.44 -6.40 -20.81
C GLY A 202 -11.46 -7.70 -19.99
N GLN A 203 -10.48 -8.59 -20.17
CA GLN A 203 -10.40 -9.81 -19.35
C GLN A 203 -9.98 -9.46 -17.93
N LYS A 204 -10.83 -9.85 -16.98
CA LYS A 204 -10.60 -9.67 -15.54
C LYS A 204 -9.96 -10.92 -14.97
N HIS A 205 -8.89 -10.73 -14.20
CA HIS A 205 -8.16 -11.77 -13.50
C HIS A 205 -8.11 -11.45 -12.01
N LEU A 206 -8.05 -12.48 -11.18
CA LEU A 206 -7.91 -12.34 -9.72
C LEU A 206 -6.46 -12.52 -9.32
N ALA A 207 -6.04 -11.81 -8.26
CA ALA A 207 -4.72 -12.01 -7.66
C ALA A 207 -4.53 -13.47 -7.22
N GLN A 208 -3.33 -14.01 -7.42
CA GLN A 208 -2.97 -15.40 -7.17
C GLN A 208 -1.91 -15.50 -6.08
N LYS A 209 -1.66 -16.74 -5.61
CA LYS A 209 -0.62 -17.00 -4.61
C LYS A 209 0.77 -16.53 -5.06
N ALA A 210 1.06 -16.63 -6.35
CA ALA A 210 2.34 -16.22 -6.94
C ALA A 210 2.56 -14.70 -6.93
N ASP A 211 1.51 -13.90 -6.73
CA ASP A 211 1.61 -12.45 -6.68
C ASP A 211 2.05 -11.94 -5.29
N MET A 212 2.04 -12.81 -4.25
CA MET A 212 2.26 -12.40 -2.86
C MET A 212 3.72 -12.11 -2.55
N PHE A 213 3.97 -11.06 -1.77
CA PHE A 213 5.31 -10.66 -1.34
C PHE A 213 5.30 -10.00 0.04
N ASN A 214 6.43 -10.13 0.75
CA ASN A 214 6.59 -9.69 2.13
C ASN A 214 7.39 -8.40 2.24
N MET A 215 7.28 -7.74 3.41
CA MET A 215 8.07 -6.56 3.76
C MET A 215 9.20 -6.97 4.69
N VAL A 216 10.43 -6.68 4.30
CA VAL A 216 11.65 -6.92 5.09
C VAL A 216 12.35 -5.60 5.35
N GLN A 217 12.35 -5.16 6.59
CA GLN A 217 13.00 -3.94 7.04
C GLN A 217 14.24 -4.28 7.87
N ASN A 218 15.39 -3.71 7.50
CA ASN A 218 16.68 -3.97 8.17
C ASN A 218 17.00 -5.47 8.34
N GLY A 219 16.73 -6.27 7.31
CA GLY A 219 16.95 -7.72 7.33
C GLY A 219 15.94 -8.52 8.15
N THR A 220 14.91 -7.88 8.72
CA THR A 220 13.85 -8.52 9.50
C THR A 220 12.52 -8.45 8.76
N GLU A 221 11.83 -9.57 8.62
CA GLU A 221 10.47 -9.57 8.09
C GLU A 221 9.52 -8.90 9.10
N VAL A 222 8.79 -7.89 8.66
CA VAL A 222 7.87 -7.09 9.50
C VAL A 222 6.43 -7.15 9.02
N ALA A 223 6.21 -7.57 7.77
CA ALA A 223 4.87 -7.84 7.25
C ALA A 223 4.85 -9.06 6.33
N GLU A 224 3.90 -9.96 6.55
CA GLU A 224 3.73 -11.20 5.80
C GLU A 224 2.42 -11.20 5.00
N ALA A 225 2.50 -11.38 3.68
CA ALA A 225 1.33 -11.55 2.83
C ALA A 225 0.89 -13.03 2.76
N THR A 226 -0.21 -13.37 3.44
CA THR A 226 -0.77 -14.72 3.42
C THR A 226 -1.94 -14.84 2.42
N TYR A 227 -1.70 -15.53 1.31
CA TYR A 227 -2.74 -15.93 0.36
C TYR A 227 -3.85 -16.76 1.03
N LYS A 228 -5.12 -16.48 0.71
CA LYS A 228 -6.28 -17.27 1.17
C LYS A 228 -6.95 -18.02 0.02
N LYS A 229 -7.30 -17.31 -1.04
CA LYS A 229 -7.91 -17.84 -2.27
C LYS A 229 -7.74 -16.82 -3.39
N ALA A 230 -8.12 -17.15 -4.62
CA ALA A 230 -8.02 -16.22 -5.74
C ALA A 230 -8.72 -14.90 -5.40
N GLY A 231 -7.98 -13.80 -5.52
CA GLY A 231 -8.42 -12.44 -5.21
C GLY A 231 -8.56 -12.13 -3.72
N SER A 232 -8.07 -12.99 -2.82
CA SER A 232 -8.14 -12.74 -1.39
C SER A 232 -6.87 -13.17 -0.65
N PHE A 233 -6.32 -12.23 0.10
CA PHE A 233 -5.16 -12.42 0.95
C PHE A 233 -5.21 -11.47 2.14
N VAL A 234 -4.38 -11.73 3.14
CA VAL A 234 -4.20 -10.84 4.29
C VAL A 234 -2.73 -10.44 4.39
N VAL A 235 -2.46 -9.24 4.89
CA VAL A 235 -1.11 -8.85 5.29
C VAL A 235 -1.07 -8.76 6.81
N ASN A 236 -0.27 -9.61 7.44
CA ASN A 236 -0.13 -9.68 8.89
C ASN A 236 1.07 -8.83 9.34
N ASP A 237 0.90 -8.13 10.46
CA ASP A 237 2.01 -7.55 11.20
C ASP A 237 2.78 -8.69 11.90
N VAL A 238 4.01 -8.94 11.46
CA VAL A 238 4.91 -9.97 12.03
C VAL A 238 6.14 -9.33 12.67
N THR A 239 6.08 -8.02 12.93
CA THR A 239 7.17 -7.26 13.55
C THR A 239 7.56 -7.90 14.89
N PRO A 240 8.82 -8.36 15.06
CA PRO A 240 9.28 -8.91 16.31
C PRO A 240 9.20 -7.89 17.46
N ALA A 241 8.99 -8.36 18.68
CA ALA A 241 8.91 -7.48 19.85
C ALA A 241 10.22 -6.71 20.12
N ASP A 242 11.35 -7.23 19.65
CA ASP A 242 12.69 -6.65 19.73
C ASP A 242 13.11 -5.90 18.44
N PHE A 243 12.20 -5.70 17.49
CA PHE A 243 12.48 -4.99 16.25
C PHE A 243 13.03 -3.60 16.54
N ALA A 244 14.31 -3.42 16.21
CA ALA A 244 15.11 -2.19 16.31
C ALA A 244 14.71 -1.24 17.45
N SER A 245 14.90 -1.68 18.70
CA SER A 245 15.08 -0.79 19.86
C SER A 245 16.42 -0.04 19.82
N THR A 246 17.16 -0.12 18.73
CA THR A 246 18.46 0.53 18.58
C THR A 246 18.21 1.99 18.25
N ASP A 247 18.23 2.81 19.31
CA ASP A 247 18.51 4.22 19.22
C ASP A 247 19.75 4.42 18.32
N TYR A 248 19.56 5.14 17.21
CA TYR A 248 20.66 5.74 16.47
C TYR A 248 20.71 7.23 16.81
#